data_AF-A0A142YF03-F1
#
_entry.id   AF-A0A142YF03-F1
#
_cell.length_a   1.000
_cell.length_b   1.000
_cell.length_c   1.000
_cell.angle_alpha   90.00
_cell.angle_beta   90.00
_cell.angle_gamma   90.00
#
_symmetry.space_group_name_H-M   'P 1'
#
loop_
_entity.id
_entity.type
_entity.pdbx_description
1 polymer ?
#
loop_
_entity_poly.entity_id
_entity_poly.type
_entity_poly.pdbx_seq_one_letter_code
_entity_poly.pdbx_strand_id
1 'polypeptide(L)'
;MDPRTPRPTSRSRAGASEAGAEGSRPGRGDASSTSEVSRPAHLPSRFDVPVSAIAPLFRARLDRLFLCRVEFDLDVNSRATARVLGGYYRSRRLVRLYVNDSEQGRRPLEELFDTFLHEVSHHLEYTEPDTFSASACGRIPGRMHSRLFWRILGELKYRWARLQRQAADRVGP
;
A
#
# COMPACT_ATOMS: atom_id res chain seq x y z
N MET A 1 33.32 -31.04 -41.32
CA MET A 1 34.58 -31.11 -40.57
C MET A 1 34.51 -30.07 -39.46
N ASP A 2 34.26 -30.54 -38.23
CA ASP A 2 34.67 -29.85 -36.99
C ASP A 2 36.16 -30.20 -36.78
N PRO A 3 37.02 -29.39 -36.12
CA PRO A 3 36.90 -29.33 -34.66
C PRO A 3 37.53 -28.10 -33.92
N ARG A 4 37.24 -28.07 -32.60
CA ARG A 4 38.10 -27.67 -31.45
C ARG A 4 38.05 -26.22 -30.93
N THR A 5 37.18 -26.09 -29.94
CA THR A 5 37.30 -25.34 -28.67
C THR A 5 38.71 -25.26 -28.08
N PRO A 6 38.99 -24.20 -27.30
CA PRO A 6 39.37 -24.43 -25.90
C PRO A 6 38.68 -23.50 -24.88
N ARG A 7 38.48 -24.06 -23.68
CA ARG A 7 38.25 -23.44 -22.34
C ARG A 7 39.21 -24.20 -21.39
N PRO A 8 39.49 -23.80 -20.11
CA PRO A 8 39.00 -22.66 -19.31
C PRO A 8 40.13 -22.00 -18.44
N THR A 9 39.74 -21.37 -17.33
CA THR A 9 40.48 -20.71 -16.22
C THR A 9 40.54 -19.18 -16.37
N SER A 10 40.23 -18.35 -15.36
CA SER A 10 40.39 -18.50 -13.91
C SER A 10 39.29 -17.78 -13.12
N ARG A 11 39.15 -18.21 -11.86
CA ARG A 11 38.32 -17.67 -10.77
C ARG A 11 38.73 -16.24 -10.40
N SER A 12 37.77 -15.44 -9.94
CA SER A 12 37.94 -14.67 -8.70
C SER A 12 36.58 -14.32 -8.07
N ARG A 13 36.36 -14.89 -6.88
CA ARG A 13 35.42 -14.41 -5.85
C ARG A 13 36.16 -13.37 -5.01
N ALA A 14 35.43 -12.36 -4.50
CA ALA A 14 35.38 -11.99 -3.08
C ALA A 14 35.05 -10.50 -2.90
N GLY A 15 34.19 -10.22 -1.93
CA GLY A 15 33.83 -8.88 -1.45
C GLY A 15 32.75 -8.95 -0.38
N ALA A 16 32.88 -9.89 0.56
CA ALA A 16 32.17 -9.89 1.83
C ALA A 16 33.07 -9.19 2.85
N SER A 17 32.51 -8.27 3.63
CA SER A 17 33.20 -7.65 4.76
C SER A 17 32.56 -8.17 6.05
N GLU A 18 33.29 -9.07 6.70
CA GLU A 18 33.17 -9.39 8.13
C GLU A 18 34.52 -9.09 8.79
N ALA A 19 34.49 -8.38 9.92
CA ALA A 19 35.46 -8.41 11.01
C ALA A 19 34.60 -8.51 12.27
N GLY A 20 34.67 -9.51 13.16
CA GLY A 20 35.85 -9.99 13.92
C GLY A 20 36.02 -9.08 15.16
N ALA A 21 36.02 -9.52 16.43
CA ALA A 21 36.13 -10.83 17.04
C ALA A 21 35.67 -10.81 18.53
N GLU A 22 35.30 -12.01 19.00
CA GLU A 22 35.32 -12.66 20.34
C GLU A 22 35.40 -11.90 21.69
N GLY A 23 34.67 -12.44 22.68
CA GLY A 23 34.95 -12.26 24.11
C GLY A 23 33.87 -12.75 25.07
N SER A 24 34.11 -13.88 25.74
CA SER A 24 33.28 -14.71 26.64
C SER A 24 32.48 -14.06 27.80
N ARG A 25 31.38 -14.75 28.17
CA ARG A 25 30.45 -14.65 29.34
C ARG A 25 31.15 -14.90 30.72
N PRO A 26 30.48 -14.88 31.92
CA PRO A 26 29.06 -14.66 32.29
C PRO A 26 28.80 -13.73 33.50
N GLY A 27 27.53 -13.34 33.73
CA GLY A 27 27.09 -12.72 35.00
C GLY A 27 25.57 -12.64 35.13
N ARG A 28 25.02 -13.35 36.12
CA ARG A 28 23.61 -13.32 36.57
C ARG A 28 23.27 -11.96 37.19
N GLY A 29 22.05 -11.48 36.95
CA GLY A 29 21.43 -10.40 37.73
C GLY A 29 20.01 -10.12 37.24
N ASP A 30 19.06 -10.23 38.15
CA ASP A 30 17.62 -9.98 37.99
C ASP A 30 17.30 -8.69 37.22
N ALA A 31 16.41 -8.81 36.23
CA ALA A 31 15.56 -7.72 35.78
C ALA A 31 14.17 -8.29 35.52
N SER A 32 13.37 -8.29 36.59
CA SER A 32 11.92 -8.26 36.50
C SER A 32 11.52 -6.97 35.80
N SER A 33 11.10 -7.06 34.54
CA SER A 33 10.40 -5.97 33.86
C SER A 33 9.24 -6.56 33.06
N THR A 34 8.11 -6.59 33.77
CA THR A 34 6.76 -6.38 33.26
C THR A 34 6.47 -7.00 31.90
N SER A 35 5.83 -8.16 31.93
CA SER A 35 4.99 -8.66 30.85
C SER A 35 3.99 -7.55 30.48
N GLU A 36 4.32 -6.75 29.47
CA GLU A 36 3.34 -5.90 28.81
C GLU A 36 2.28 -6.85 28.28
N VAL A 37 1.12 -6.81 28.93
CA VAL A 37 -0.09 -7.46 28.48
C VAL A 37 -0.32 -6.95 27.06
N SER A 38 0.06 -7.80 26.09
CA SER A 38 -0.23 -7.59 24.68
C SER A 38 -1.73 -7.34 24.60
N ARG A 39 -2.12 -6.09 24.32
CA ARG A 39 -3.54 -5.73 24.19
C ARG A 39 -4.13 -6.69 23.17
N PRO A 40 -5.25 -7.37 23.46
CA PRO A 40 -5.84 -8.25 22.48
C PRO A 40 -6.11 -7.42 21.22
N ALA A 41 -5.72 -7.99 20.08
CA ALA A 41 -6.09 -7.50 18.75
C ALA A 41 -7.55 -7.06 18.81
N HIS A 42 -7.82 -5.81 18.40
CA HIS A 42 -9.16 -5.23 18.41
C HIS A 42 -10.13 -6.27 17.84
N LEU A 43 -10.99 -6.85 18.70
CA LEU A 43 -12.03 -7.75 18.24
C LEU A 43 -12.81 -6.96 17.19
N PRO A 44 -13.06 -7.52 15.99
CA PRO A 44 -13.79 -6.78 14.98
C PRO A 44 -15.10 -6.33 15.62
N SER A 45 -15.33 -5.01 15.60
CA SER A 45 -16.57 -4.45 16.11
C SER A 45 -17.72 -5.16 15.42
N ARG A 46 -18.86 -5.34 16.10
CA ARG A 46 -20.10 -5.87 15.50
C ARG A 46 -20.49 -5.16 14.19
N PHE A 47 -19.94 -3.96 13.98
CA PHE A 47 -20.19 -3.08 12.86
C PHE A 47 -19.05 -3.04 11.81
N ASP A 48 -18.06 -3.92 11.90
CA ASP A 48 -17.00 -3.99 10.90
C ASP A 48 -17.53 -4.54 9.57
N VAL A 49 -17.35 -3.77 8.50
CA VAL A 49 -17.72 -4.16 7.13
C VAL A 49 -17.03 -5.50 6.82
N PRO A 50 -17.70 -6.54 6.30
CA PRO A 50 -17.02 -7.78 5.93
C PRO A 50 -16.02 -7.54 4.79
N VAL A 51 -14.91 -8.29 4.74
CA VAL A 51 -13.85 -8.10 3.73
C VAL A 51 -14.40 -8.14 2.30
N SER A 52 -15.34 -9.04 2.03
CA SER A 52 -16.02 -9.18 0.74
C SER A 52 -16.81 -7.94 0.32
N ALA A 53 -17.27 -7.12 1.27
CA ALA A 53 -18.01 -5.90 0.99
C ALA A 53 -17.11 -4.68 0.78
N ILE A 54 -15.81 -4.74 1.07
CA ILE A 54 -14.90 -3.60 0.95
C ILE A 54 -14.76 -3.17 -0.52
N ALA A 55 -14.49 -4.10 -1.43
CA ALA A 55 -14.32 -3.79 -2.85
C ALA A 55 -15.56 -3.10 -3.46
N PRO A 56 -16.79 -3.65 -3.37
CA PRO A 56 -17.97 -2.98 -3.91
C PRO A 56 -18.27 -1.65 -3.20
N LEU A 57 -18.04 -1.56 -1.90
CA LEU A 57 -18.21 -0.29 -1.16
C LEU A 57 -17.25 0.79 -1.68
N PHE A 58 -15.99 0.45 -1.89
CA PHE A 58 -14.98 1.41 -2.34
C PHE A 58 -15.20 1.84 -3.78
N ARG A 59 -15.67 0.93 -4.65
CA ARG A 59 -16.16 1.26 -5.99
C ARG A 59 -17.30 2.27 -5.96
N ALA A 60 -18.36 1.95 -5.22
CA ALA A 60 -19.51 2.84 -5.11
C ALA A 60 -19.16 4.21 -4.52
N ARG A 61 -18.19 4.27 -3.59
CA ARG A 61 -17.66 5.55 -3.10
C ARG A 61 -16.86 6.27 -4.17
N LEU A 62 -15.98 5.58 -4.90
CA LEU A 62 -15.22 6.16 -6.00
C LEU A 62 -16.14 6.76 -7.07
N ASP A 63 -17.20 6.06 -7.46
CA ASP A 63 -18.12 6.53 -8.51
C ASP A 63 -18.80 7.86 -8.14
N ARG A 64 -18.95 8.15 -6.84
CA ARG A 64 -19.43 9.45 -6.34
C ARG A 64 -18.37 10.55 -6.36
N LEU A 65 -17.09 10.17 -6.33
CA LEU A 65 -15.95 11.08 -6.36
C LEU A 65 -15.50 11.36 -7.78
N PHE A 66 -15.41 10.32 -8.62
CA PHE A 66 -14.78 10.35 -9.92
C PHE A 66 -15.20 9.12 -10.74
N LEU A 67 -15.68 9.36 -11.97
CA LEU A 67 -15.95 8.28 -12.92
C LEU A 67 -14.70 8.00 -13.74
N CYS A 68 -14.05 6.87 -13.47
CA CYS A 68 -12.90 6.41 -14.25
C CYS A 68 -13.32 6.10 -15.69
N ARG A 69 -12.58 6.66 -16.67
CA ARG A 69 -12.74 6.32 -18.09
C ARG A 69 -12.05 5.00 -18.42
N VAL A 70 -10.97 4.68 -17.72
CA VAL A 70 -10.23 3.43 -17.89
C VAL A 70 -10.53 2.51 -16.71
N GLU A 71 -10.98 1.30 -17.01
CA GLU A 71 -11.24 0.30 -15.97
C GLU A 71 -9.93 -0.25 -15.36
N PHE A 72 -10.05 -0.68 -14.11
CA PHE A 72 -9.00 -1.31 -13.33
C PHE A 72 -9.63 -2.42 -12.48
N ASP A 73 -8.84 -3.38 -12.02
CA ASP A 73 -9.28 -4.41 -11.07
C ASP A 73 -9.00 -3.96 -9.63
N LEU A 74 -9.89 -4.31 -8.70
CA LEU A 74 -9.70 -4.07 -7.27
C LEU A 74 -9.63 -5.40 -6.52
N ASP A 75 -8.46 -5.72 -5.98
CA ASP A 75 -8.22 -6.90 -5.15
C ASP A 75 -8.07 -6.51 -3.67
N VAL A 76 -8.90 -7.09 -2.82
CA VAL A 76 -8.88 -6.88 -1.37
C VAL A 76 -8.31 -8.14 -0.72
N ASN A 77 -7.07 -8.06 -0.29
CA ASN A 77 -6.30 -9.18 0.20
C ASN A 77 -6.26 -9.22 1.73
N SER A 78 -6.60 -10.36 2.32
CA SER A 78 -6.59 -10.57 3.78
C SER A 78 -5.22 -10.98 4.34
N ARG A 79 -4.20 -11.20 3.49
CA ARG A 79 -2.85 -11.48 3.93
C ARG A 79 -2.31 -10.30 4.76
N ALA A 80 -1.79 -10.60 5.94
CA ALA A 80 -1.15 -9.62 6.79
C ALA A 80 0.21 -9.16 6.23
N THR A 81 0.50 -7.86 6.31
CA THR A 81 1.74 -7.26 5.84
C THR A 81 2.25 -6.22 6.82
N ALA A 82 3.56 -6.15 7.07
CA ALA A 82 4.16 -5.17 7.99
C ALA A 82 4.50 -3.81 7.36
N ARG A 83 4.56 -3.72 6.02
CA ARG A 83 5.20 -2.58 5.32
C ARG A 83 4.46 -2.08 4.08
N VAL A 84 3.51 -2.85 3.56
CA VAL A 84 2.87 -2.57 2.26
C VAL A 84 1.37 -2.54 2.45
N LEU A 85 0.80 -1.35 2.51
CA LEU A 85 -0.62 -1.15 2.80
C LEU A 85 -1.50 -1.35 1.55
N GLY A 86 -0.92 -1.13 0.37
CA GLY A 86 -1.56 -1.28 -0.92
C GLY A 86 -0.52 -1.24 -2.05
N GLY A 87 -0.99 -1.42 -3.28
CA GLY A 87 -0.15 -1.23 -4.46
C GLY A 87 -0.93 -1.23 -5.76
N TYR A 88 -0.49 -0.39 -6.69
CA TYR A 88 -0.95 -0.36 -8.07
C TYR A 88 0.02 -1.10 -9.02
N TYR A 89 -0.47 -2.13 -9.71
CA TYR A 89 0.27 -2.90 -10.70
C TYR A 89 -0.11 -2.47 -12.12
N ARG A 90 0.69 -1.56 -12.70
CA ARG A 90 0.43 -0.93 -14.00
C ARG A 90 0.06 -1.90 -15.12
N SER A 91 0.81 -2.98 -15.30
CA SER A 91 0.62 -3.91 -16.43
C SER A 91 -0.72 -4.63 -16.40
N ARG A 92 -1.33 -4.76 -15.21
CA ARG A 92 -2.62 -5.43 -15.02
C ARG A 92 -3.74 -4.44 -14.70
N ARG A 93 -3.43 -3.14 -14.57
CA ARG A 93 -4.33 -2.13 -14.00
C ARG A 93 -4.99 -2.65 -12.71
N LEU A 94 -4.18 -3.20 -11.81
CA LEU A 94 -4.68 -3.81 -10.58
C LEU A 94 -4.37 -2.89 -9.41
N VAL A 95 -5.39 -2.47 -8.68
CA VAL A 95 -5.29 -1.88 -7.36
C VAL A 95 -5.45 -3.00 -6.33
N ARG A 96 -4.44 -3.20 -5.48
CA ARG A 96 -4.48 -4.16 -4.38
C ARG A 96 -4.46 -3.44 -3.04
N LEU A 97 -5.29 -3.89 -2.12
CA LEU A 97 -5.31 -3.44 -0.73
C LEU A 97 -5.01 -4.60 0.20
N TYR A 98 -4.18 -4.37 1.21
CA TYR A 98 -3.95 -5.32 2.29
C TYR A 98 -4.76 -4.87 3.52
N VAL A 99 -5.71 -5.71 3.92
CA VAL A 99 -6.68 -5.38 4.98
C VAL A 99 -6.07 -5.49 6.37
N ASN A 100 -5.05 -6.34 6.51
CA ASN A 100 -4.44 -6.65 7.79
C ASN A 100 -3.00 -6.15 7.85
N ASP A 101 -2.68 -5.46 8.93
CA ASP A 101 -1.32 -5.25 9.40
C ASP A 101 -0.87 -6.47 10.23
N SER A 102 0.41 -6.82 10.16
CA SER A 102 0.93 -8.00 10.86
C SER A 102 1.04 -7.84 12.37
N GLU A 103 1.11 -6.62 12.87
CA GLU A 103 1.23 -6.32 14.30
C GLU A 103 -0.11 -5.85 14.88
N GLN A 104 -0.80 -4.96 14.16
CA GLN A 104 -2.01 -4.29 14.63
C GLN A 104 -3.31 -5.02 14.23
N GLY A 105 -3.21 -6.02 13.35
CA GLY A 105 -4.36 -6.77 12.86
C GLY A 105 -5.17 -5.98 11.84
N ARG A 106 -6.50 -6.02 11.93
CA ARG A 106 -7.37 -5.43 10.92
C ARG A 106 -7.27 -3.91 10.91
N ARG A 107 -7.03 -3.33 9.72
CA ARG A 107 -6.93 -1.89 9.53
C ARG A 107 -8.32 -1.21 9.52
N PRO A 108 -8.44 0.01 10.07
CA PRO A 108 -9.67 0.80 10.00
C PRO A 108 -10.14 1.03 8.56
N LEU A 109 -11.46 1.10 8.36
CA LEU A 109 -12.06 1.25 7.04
C LEU A 109 -11.64 2.57 6.36
N GLU A 110 -11.52 3.63 7.14
CA GLU A 110 -11.12 4.97 6.69
C GLU A 110 -9.68 4.93 6.17
N GLU A 111 -8.78 4.24 6.88
CA GLU A 111 -7.38 4.08 6.47
C GLU A 111 -7.25 3.23 5.20
N LEU A 112 -8.07 2.18 5.09
CA LEU A 112 -8.16 1.37 3.88
C LEU A 112 -8.66 2.20 2.69
N PHE A 113 -9.65 3.07 2.91
CA PHE A 113 -10.17 3.94 1.87
C PHE A 113 -9.15 4.99 1.44
N ASP A 114 -8.40 5.55 2.38
CA ASP A 114 -7.29 6.46 2.08
C ASP A 114 -6.20 5.78 1.25
N THR A 115 -5.88 4.53 1.57
CA THR A 115 -4.94 3.72 0.78
C THR A 115 -5.51 3.43 -0.61
N PHE A 116 -6.80 3.14 -0.72
CA PHE A 116 -7.46 2.96 -2.00
C PHE A 116 -7.38 4.21 -2.88
N LEU A 117 -7.68 5.40 -2.34
CA LEU A 117 -7.54 6.65 -3.09
C LEU A 117 -6.10 6.91 -3.52
N HIS A 118 -5.11 6.52 -2.70
CA HIS A 118 -3.70 6.57 -3.06
C HIS A 118 -3.40 5.72 -4.31
N GLU A 119 -3.78 4.45 -4.29
CA GLU A 119 -3.49 3.54 -5.41
C GLU A 119 -4.30 3.89 -6.67
N VAL A 120 -5.54 4.35 -6.51
CA VAL A 120 -6.34 4.89 -7.63
C VAL A 120 -5.68 6.15 -8.22
N SER A 121 -5.03 6.98 -7.40
CA SER A 121 -4.28 8.13 -7.90
C SER A 121 -3.12 7.71 -8.80
N HIS A 122 -2.45 6.59 -8.50
CA HIS A 122 -1.48 6.00 -9.41
C HIS A 122 -2.12 5.52 -10.71
N HIS A 123 -3.28 4.85 -10.63
CA HIS A 123 -4.00 4.44 -11.83
C HIS A 123 -4.30 5.64 -12.74
N LEU A 124 -4.97 6.66 -12.22
CA LEU A 124 -5.36 7.86 -12.96
C LEU A 124 -4.16 8.65 -13.49
N GLU A 125 -3.05 8.71 -12.74
CA GLU A 125 -1.81 9.33 -13.21
C GLU A 125 -1.29 8.68 -14.50
N TYR A 126 -1.47 7.36 -14.64
CA TYR A 126 -1.05 6.63 -15.84
C TYR A 126 -2.06 6.64 -16.98
N THR A 127 -3.36 6.75 -16.68
CA THR A 127 -4.43 6.50 -17.65
C THR A 127 -5.21 7.74 -18.06
N GLU A 128 -5.32 8.75 -17.20
CA GLU A 128 -6.22 9.90 -17.37
C GLU A 128 -5.59 11.24 -16.96
N PRO A 129 -4.34 11.56 -17.39
CA PRO A 129 -3.66 12.80 -16.98
C PRO A 129 -4.38 14.07 -17.46
N ASP A 130 -5.05 14.00 -18.62
CA ASP A 130 -5.79 15.10 -19.24
C ASP A 130 -6.93 15.58 -18.35
N THR A 131 -7.63 14.65 -17.68
CA THR A 131 -8.70 14.97 -16.74
C THR A 131 -8.24 15.86 -15.58
N PHE A 132 -6.95 15.82 -15.25
CA PHE A 132 -6.34 16.60 -14.17
C PHE A 132 -5.43 17.72 -14.68
N SER A 133 -5.72 18.23 -15.89
CA SER A 133 -4.98 19.34 -16.51
C SER A 133 -3.48 19.05 -16.64
N ALA A 134 -3.13 17.84 -17.06
CA ALA A 134 -1.78 17.44 -17.43
C ALA A 134 -1.78 16.82 -18.84
N SER A 135 -0.76 17.14 -19.64
CA SER A 135 -0.63 16.61 -21.01
C SER A 135 -0.19 15.15 -21.05
N ALA A 136 0.44 14.64 -19.98
CA ALA A 136 0.96 13.29 -19.89
C ALA A 136 1.10 12.82 -18.45
N CYS A 137 1.39 11.53 -18.28
CA CYS A 137 1.77 10.93 -17.01
C CYS A 137 3.01 11.65 -16.42
N GLY A 138 2.92 12.07 -15.15
CA GLY A 138 4.01 12.78 -14.46
C GLY A 138 5.04 11.89 -13.77
N ARG A 139 4.92 10.56 -13.91
CA ARG A 139 5.71 9.59 -13.14
C ARG A 139 7.17 9.60 -13.57
N ILE A 140 8.07 9.77 -12.61
CA ILE A 140 9.52 9.75 -12.82
C ILE A 140 10.09 8.48 -12.18
N PRO A 141 10.86 7.65 -12.92
CA PRO A 141 11.54 6.49 -12.33
C PRO A 141 12.35 6.86 -11.08
N GLY A 142 12.22 6.07 -10.01
CA GLY A 142 12.89 6.33 -8.73
C GLY A 142 12.22 7.38 -7.83
N ARG A 143 11.15 8.05 -8.28
CA ARG A 143 10.31 8.91 -7.42
C ARG A 143 8.96 8.25 -7.14
N MET A 144 8.56 8.27 -5.88
CA MET A 144 7.30 7.67 -5.43
C MET A 144 6.07 8.43 -5.94
N HIS A 145 6.09 9.77 -5.92
CA HIS A 145 4.93 10.60 -6.26
C HIS A 145 5.34 11.81 -7.08
N SER A 146 4.62 12.06 -8.19
CA SER A 146 4.79 13.29 -8.98
C SER A 146 3.89 14.42 -8.48
N ARG A 147 4.05 15.62 -9.04
CA ARG A 147 3.12 16.72 -8.81
C ARG A 147 1.71 16.39 -9.30
N LEU A 148 1.58 15.65 -10.40
CA LEU A 148 0.29 15.21 -10.92
C LEU A 148 -0.39 14.24 -9.97
N PHE A 149 0.36 13.26 -9.43
CA PHE A 149 -0.15 12.35 -8.41
C PHE A 149 -0.78 13.11 -7.23
N TRP A 150 -0.06 14.09 -6.67
CA TRP A 150 -0.55 14.86 -5.53
C TRP A 150 -1.78 15.69 -5.86
N ARG A 151 -1.88 16.22 -7.09
CA ARG A 151 -3.07 16.92 -7.57
C ARG A 151 -4.28 15.98 -7.61
N ILE A 152 -4.12 14.79 -8.20
CA ILE A 152 -5.17 13.77 -8.29
C ILE A 152 -5.64 13.37 -6.89
N LEU A 153 -4.70 12.97 -6.02
CA LEU A 153 -5.03 12.52 -4.67
C LEU A 153 -5.70 13.62 -3.86
N GLY A 154 -5.19 14.85 -3.95
CA GLY A 154 -5.76 16.02 -3.28
C GLY A 154 -7.20 16.28 -3.71
N GLU A 155 -7.48 16.18 -5.01
CA GLU A 155 -8.83 16.36 -5.54
C GLU A 155 -9.79 15.25 -5.10
N LEU A 156 -9.37 13.98 -5.15
CA LEU A 156 -10.19 12.85 -4.66
C LEU A 156 -10.52 13.01 -3.16
N LYS A 157 -9.51 13.35 -2.33
CA LYS A 157 -9.70 13.59 -0.90
C LYS A 157 -10.60 14.79 -0.63
N TYR A 158 -10.45 15.89 -1.38
CA TYR A 158 -11.31 17.06 -1.25
C TYR A 158 -12.78 16.72 -1.56
N ARG A 159 -13.03 16.01 -2.67
CA ARG A 159 -14.38 15.57 -3.05
C ARG A 159 -14.98 14.66 -1.98
N TRP A 160 -14.18 13.77 -1.38
CA TRP A 160 -14.63 12.90 -0.29
C TRP A 160 -15.00 13.68 0.97
N ALA A 161 -14.13 14.58 1.42
CA ALA A 161 -14.41 15.42 2.57
C ALA A 161 -15.68 16.28 2.36
N ARG A 162 -15.92 16.75 1.13
CA ARG A 162 -17.15 17.47 0.78
C ARG A 162 -18.39 16.59 0.88
N LEU A 163 -18.34 15.34 0.40
CA LEU A 163 -19.45 14.39 0.53
C LEU A 163 -19.74 14.03 2.00
N GLN A 164 -18.70 13.87 2.82
CA GLN A 164 -18.87 13.59 4.25
C GLN A 164 -19.57 14.74 4.98
N ARG A 165 -19.19 16.00 4.69
CA ARG A 165 -19.88 17.18 5.24
C ARG A 165 -21.35 17.23 4.83
N GLN A 166 -21.63 17.05 3.54
CA GLN A 166 -23.01 17.01 3.04
C GLN A 166 -23.85 15.90 3.66
N ALA A 167 -23.25 14.74 3.95
CA ALA A 167 -23.93 13.65 4.63
C ALA A 167 -24.25 14.00 6.10
N ALA A 168 -23.31 14.63 6.81
CA ALA A 168 -23.54 15.09 8.19
C ALA A 168 -24.65 16.15 8.26
N ASP A 169 -24.65 17.12 7.35
CA ASP A 169 -25.65 18.19 7.30
C ASP A 169 -27.08 17.66 7.01
N ARG A 170 -27.21 16.52 6.31
CA ARG A 170 -28.49 15.90 5.99
C ARG A 170 -29.11 15.11 7.15
N VAL A 171 -28.30 14.69 8.10
CA VAL A 171 -28.78 13.90 9.25
C VAL A 171 -29.31 14.82 10.35
N GLY A 172 -28.88 16.10 10.38
CA GLY A 172 -29.26 17.05 11.43
C GLY A 172 -28.79 16.61 12.83
N PRO A 173 -28.75 17.52 13.82
CA PRO A 173 -28.68 17.12 15.23
C PRO A 173 -29.94 16.37 15.67
#